data_AF-A0A2N1VDN1-F1
#
_entry.id   AF-A0A2N1VDN1-F1
#
_cell.length_a   1.000
_cell.length_b   1.000
_cell.length_c   1.000
_cell.angle_alpha   90.00
_cell.angle_beta   90.00
_cell.angle_gamma   90.00
#
_symmetry.space_group_name_H-M   'P 1'
#
loop_
_entity.id
_entity.type
_entity.pdbx_description
1 polymer ?
#
loop_
_entity_poly.entity_id
_entity_poly.type
_entity_poly.pdbx_seq_one_letter_code
_entity_poly.pdbx_strand_id
1 'polypeptide(L)'
;MTIVPAFFYRELIFQKIIVYSLLSLLFIFFSAATVKPQTVSLGIDVLQKDQFSILAGKRVGLITNHAGVNSRLKLTLDIFLQADNFKLVAVFSPEHGLKGLIGAGELYDDFTDSLTGIKYFSLYGKSRKPTKEMLRGIDVLVYDIQDIGVRSYTYISTMGNAMEAAAENKIDFIVLDRPNPLGGQKIEGNVAEDDFRSFVSAYGIPYVYGLTCGELARLINSRTAIGNKVKCNLKVIKMEGWNRWMRFSDTGLIWVPTSPHVPFQETPDYLVASGVLGELVVFGIGITYTLPFQVYAAEWINADTLASRMNGLKLPGVLFRPLSFKVLFGDWKDKIFNGVQIHITDYKIVNLLELQFYFLQEHNNLYPDKNPFTLCTTNRMKMFDLVLGTDNIRKKFSKRFLVADIHKYLTKDLSWFRELSNRFYLYK
;
A
#
# COMPACT_ATOMS: atom_id res chain seq x y z
N MET A 1 55.95 -60.82 0.70
CA MET A 1 55.19 -60.36 1.88
C MET A 1 55.69 -58.96 2.19
N THR A 2 55.16 -57.95 1.52
CA THR A 2 55.68 -56.56 1.56
C THR A 2 54.76 -55.76 2.47
N ILE A 3 55.29 -55.39 3.64
CA ILE A 3 54.59 -54.59 4.65
C ILE A 3 54.54 -53.15 4.14
N VAL A 4 53.35 -52.68 3.75
CA VAL A 4 53.12 -51.25 3.50
C VAL A 4 53.02 -50.56 4.87
N PRO A 5 53.77 -49.47 5.14
CA PRO A 5 53.82 -48.90 6.47
C PRO A 5 52.49 -48.22 6.82
N ALA A 6 51.93 -48.55 7.99
CA ALA A 6 50.72 -47.95 8.55
C ALA A 6 50.78 -46.41 8.70
N PHE A 7 51.96 -45.81 8.50
CA PHE A 7 52.19 -44.36 8.54
C PHE A 7 51.49 -43.62 7.39
N PHE A 8 51.48 -44.18 6.17
CA PHE A 8 50.88 -43.53 5.00
C PHE A 8 49.35 -43.42 5.09
N TYR A 9 48.69 -44.40 5.72
CA TYR A 9 47.23 -44.37 5.90
C TYR A 9 46.79 -43.31 6.92
N ARG A 10 47.60 -43.03 7.95
CA ARG A 10 47.27 -42.00 8.95
C ARG A 10 47.36 -40.58 8.38
N GLU A 11 48.37 -40.28 7.56
CA GLU A 11 48.47 -38.97 6.90
C GLU A 11 47.32 -38.72 5.92
N LEU A 12 46.94 -39.72 5.13
CA LEU A 12 45.82 -39.58 4.18
C LEU A 12 44.48 -39.34 4.89
N ILE A 13 44.28 -40.00 6.04
CA ILE A 13 43.07 -39.82 6.86
C ILE A 13 43.08 -38.43 7.53
N PHE A 14 44.23 -37.97 8.05
CA PHE A 14 44.36 -36.64 8.65
C PHE A 14 44.15 -35.52 7.62
N GLN A 15 44.73 -35.64 6.42
CA GLN A 15 44.50 -34.69 5.32
C GLN A 15 43.04 -34.67 4.89
N LYS A 16 42.38 -35.83 4.77
CA LYS A 16 40.94 -35.89 4.48
C LYS A 16 40.11 -35.24 5.58
N ILE A 17 40.41 -35.50 6.87
CA ILE A 17 39.70 -34.87 7.99
C ILE A 17 39.88 -33.35 7.97
N ILE A 18 41.10 -32.84 7.74
CA ILE A 18 41.36 -31.39 7.63
C ILE A 18 40.59 -30.78 6.44
N VAL A 19 40.56 -31.46 5.28
CA VAL A 19 39.80 -31.00 4.10
C VAL A 19 38.29 -31.01 4.36
N TYR A 20 37.75 -32.05 5.00
CA TYR A 20 36.33 -32.10 5.37
C TYR A 20 35.99 -31.08 6.45
N SER A 21 36.85 -30.83 7.44
CA SER A 21 36.67 -29.79 8.45
C SER A 21 36.76 -28.37 7.86
N LEU A 22 37.67 -28.12 6.91
CA LEU A 22 37.77 -26.85 6.17
C LEU A 22 36.55 -26.63 5.26
N LEU A 23 36.07 -27.68 4.57
CA LEU A 23 34.83 -27.62 3.78
C LEU A 23 33.59 -27.40 4.65
N SER A 24 33.56 -27.96 5.86
CA SER A 24 32.50 -27.75 6.85
C SER A 24 32.50 -26.30 7.37
N LEU A 25 33.69 -25.75 7.67
CA LEU A 25 33.86 -24.34 8.05
C LEU A 25 33.48 -23.39 6.90
N LEU A 26 33.82 -23.71 5.65
CA LEU A 26 33.38 -22.96 4.46
C LEU A 26 31.85 -23.01 4.25
N PHE A 27 31.19 -24.12 4.59
CA PHE A 27 29.73 -24.22 4.55
C PHE A 27 29.03 -23.43 5.67
N ILE A 28 29.65 -23.34 6.86
CA ILE A 28 29.12 -22.55 7.98
C ILE A 28 29.20 -21.04 7.68
N PHE A 29 30.18 -20.58 6.90
CA PHE A 29 30.27 -19.17 6.48
C PHE A 29 29.31 -18.78 5.35
N PHE A 30 28.74 -19.73 4.60
CA PHE A 30 27.81 -19.43 3.50
C PHE A 30 26.32 -19.53 3.87
N SER A 31 25.99 -19.97 5.09
CA SER A 31 24.60 -20.06 5.57
C SER A 31 24.21 -18.97 6.57
N ALA A 32 24.94 -17.85 6.61
CA ALA A 32 24.39 -16.64 7.20
C ALA A 32 23.29 -16.15 6.24
N ALA A 33 22.03 -16.46 6.57
CA ALA A 33 20.89 -15.82 5.94
C ALA A 33 21.17 -14.31 5.93
N THR A 34 21.38 -13.73 4.74
CA THR A 34 21.68 -12.32 4.60
C THR A 34 20.42 -11.56 4.96
N VAL A 35 20.25 -11.26 6.25
CA VAL A 35 19.31 -10.24 6.70
C VAL A 35 19.79 -8.97 6.02
N LYS A 36 19.02 -8.47 5.05
CA LYS A 36 19.30 -7.16 4.44
C LYS A 36 19.36 -6.17 5.60
N PRO A 37 20.48 -5.46 5.79
CA PRO A 37 20.57 -4.49 6.89
C PRO A 37 19.46 -3.47 6.72
N GLN A 38 18.80 -3.11 7.82
CA GLN A 38 17.86 -2.00 7.81
C GLN A 38 18.64 -0.71 7.48
N THR A 39 18.30 -0.07 6.36
CA THR A 39 19.02 1.11 5.84
C THR A 39 18.22 2.40 5.96
N VAL A 40 16.95 2.31 6.34
CA VAL A 40 16.03 3.44 6.44
C VAL A 40 15.64 3.68 7.90
N SER A 41 15.69 4.93 8.33
CA SER A 41 15.06 5.40 9.56
C SER A 41 13.76 6.13 9.22
N LEU A 42 12.66 5.67 9.80
CA LEU A 42 11.32 6.25 9.60
C LEU A 42 11.22 7.64 10.24
N GLY A 43 10.21 8.42 9.87
CA GLY A 43 9.96 9.72 10.52
C GLY A 43 9.85 9.63 12.05
N ILE A 44 9.28 8.54 12.58
CA ILE A 44 9.23 8.29 14.03
C ILE A 44 10.61 7.98 14.63
N ASP A 45 11.48 7.24 13.93
CA ASP A 45 12.85 6.97 14.39
C ASP A 45 13.66 8.27 14.46
N VAL A 46 13.52 9.13 13.44
CA VAL A 46 14.17 10.45 13.37
C VAL A 46 13.65 11.39 14.45
N LEU A 47 12.33 11.43 14.67
CA LEU A 47 11.73 12.23 15.73
C LEU A 47 12.20 11.78 17.13
N GLN A 48 12.30 10.47 17.37
CA GLN A 48 12.78 9.91 18.63
C GLN A 48 14.27 10.20 18.85
N LYS A 49 15.09 10.12 17.79
CA LYS A 49 16.53 10.47 17.81
C LYS A 49 16.75 11.94 18.21
N ASP A 50 15.86 12.83 17.79
CA ASP A 50 15.85 14.26 18.17
C ASP A 50 15.08 14.53 19.49
N GLN A 51 14.81 13.49 20.27
CA GLN A 51 14.12 13.58 21.57
C GLN A 51 12.79 14.34 21.51
N PHE A 52 12.07 14.22 20.40
CA PHE A 52 10.77 14.87 20.20
C PHE A 52 10.80 16.41 20.35
N SER A 53 11.94 17.07 20.07
CA SER A 53 12.15 18.50 20.36
C SER A 53 11.02 19.41 19.86
N ILE A 54 10.51 19.15 18.64
CA ILE A 54 9.43 19.93 18.01
C ILE A 54 8.06 19.79 18.69
N LEU A 55 7.89 18.75 19.52
CA LEU A 55 6.68 18.50 20.30
C LEU A 55 6.77 19.04 21.72
N ALA A 56 7.94 19.50 22.18
CA ALA A 56 8.17 19.89 23.57
C ALA A 56 7.13 20.91 24.06
N GLY A 57 6.48 20.60 25.19
CA GLY A 57 5.44 21.42 25.81
C GLY A 57 4.08 21.44 25.10
N LYS A 58 3.92 20.75 23.96
CA LYS A 58 2.66 20.74 23.18
C LYS A 58 1.68 19.68 23.67
N ARG A 59 0.39 19.95 23.47
CA ARG A 59 -0.68 18.94 23.52
C ARG A 59 -0.84 18.32 22.15
N VAL A 60 -0.52 17.04 22.05
CA VAL A 60 -0.40 16.30 20.79
C VAL A 60 -1.67 15.48 20.56
N GLY A 61 -2.21 15.58 19.35
CA GLY A 61 -3.14 14.60 18.80
C GLY A 61 -2.41 13.68 17.82
N LEU A 62 -2.56 12.36 17.95
CA LEU A 62 -1.88 11.39 17.09
C LEU A 62 -2.87 10.72 16.14
N ILE A 63 -2.66 10.82 14.83
CA ILE A 63 -3.39 10.09 13.80
C ILE A 63 -2.57 8.86 13.44
N THR A 64 -3.01 7.67 13.86
CA THR A 64 -2.23 6.44 13.69
C THR A 64 -3.11 5.18 13.64
N ASN A 65 -2.49 4.04 13.37
CA ASN A 65 -3.07 2.71 13.46
C ASN A 65 -1.95 1.70 13.86
N HIS A 66 -2.28 0.42 13.86
CA HIS A 66 -1.36 -0.68 14.19
C HIS A 66 -0.10 -0.77 13.30
N ALA A 67 -0.11 -0.20 12.09
CA ALA A 67 1.07 -0.13 11.23
C ALA A 67 1.96 1.09 11.55
N GLY A 68 1.51 2.00 12.42
CA GLY A 68 2.30 3.08 12.99
C GLY A 68 3.30 2.57 14.02
N VAL A 69 4.36 1.91 13.55
CA VAL A 69 5.47 1.42 14.36
C VAL A 69 6.80 2.04 13.94
N ASN A 70 7.74 2.13 14.87
CA ASN A 70 9.12 2.46 14.56
C ASN A 70 9.85 1.25 13.93
N SER A 71 11.13 1.45 13.57
CA SER A 71 11.96 0.40 12.98
C SER A 71 12.09 -0.90 13.79
N ARG A 72 11.79 -0.85 15.09
CA ARG A 72 11.85 -1.98 16.03
C ARG A 72 10.47 -2.54 16.37
N LEU A 73 9.46 -2.25 15.54
CA LEU A 73 8.07 -2.68 15.73
C LEU A 73 7.40 -2.14 17.01
N LYS A 74 7.96 -1.10 17.64
CA LYS A 74 7.30 -0.44 18.77
C LYS A 74 6.28 0.55 18.23
N LEU A 75 5.04 0.47 18.71
CA LEU A 75 3.96 1.37 18.30
C LEU A 75 4.31 2.82 18.63
N THR A 76 4.03 3.72 17.69
CA THR A 76 4.16 5.16 17.86
C THR A 76 3.27 5.66 18.99
N LEU A 77 2.09 5.05 19.18
CA LEU A 77 1.23 5.29 20.33
C LEU A 77 1.98 5.03 21.65
N ASP A 78 2.61 3.87 21.80
CA ASP A 78 3.35 3.51 23.02
C ASP A 78 4.58 4.40 23.22
N ILE A 79 5.26 4.78 22.13
CA ILE A 79 6.38 5.73 22.19
C ILE A 79 5.90 7.09 22.71
N PHE A 80 4.76 7.58 22.23
CA PHE A 80 4.22 8.88 22.61
C PHE A 80 3.66 8.88 24.04
N LEU A 81 3.09 7.76 24.50
CA LEU A 81 2.64 7.59 25.88
C LEU A 81 3.79 7.59 26.90
N GLN A 82 4.99 7.21 26.48
CA GLN A 82 6.19 7.14 27.33
C GLN A 82 7.07 8.39 27.27
N ALA A 83 6.72 9.38 26.44
CA ALA A 83 7.50 10.60 26.30
C ALA A 83 7.06 11.64 27.34
N ASP A 84 8.02 12.19 28.08
CA ASP A 84 7.75 13.11 29.20
C ASP A 84 7.75 14.59 28.80
N ASN A 85 8.28 14.93 27.62
CA ASN A 85 8.46 16.32 27.22
C ASN A 85 7.26 16.92 26.47
N PHE A 86 6.22 16.14 26.18
CA PHE A 86 4.96 16.61 25.61
C PHE A 86 3.78 15.79 26.16
N LYS A 87 2.54 16.19 25.87
CA LYS A 87 1.35 15.49 26.35
C LYS A 87 0.51 14.95 25.21
N LEU A 88 0.40 13.63 25.06
CA LEU A 88 -0.60 13.01 24.19
C LEU A 88 -1.99 13.18 24.82
N VAL A 89 -2.92 13.82 24.10
CA VAL A 89 -4.29 14.11 24.61
C VAL A 89 -5.40 13.45 23.79
N ALA A 90 -5.12 13.08 22.55
CA ALA A 90 -6.07 12.45 21.66
C ALA A 90 -5.39 11.52 20.65
N VAL A 91 -6.09 10.47 20.26
CA VAL A 91 -5.70 9.53 19.22
C VAL A 91 -6.84 9.46 18.20
N PHE A 92 -6.49 9.52 16.93
CA PHE A 92 -7.41 9.44 15.81
C PHE A 92 -7.02 8.23 14.98
N SER A 93 -7.99 7.37 14.68
CA SER A 93 -7.74 6.19 13.85
C SER A 93 -8.53 6.27 12.54
N PRO A 94 -7.96 5.82 11.41
CA PRO A 94 -8.62 5.81 10.11
C PRO A 94 -9.48 4.54 9.95
N GLU A 95 -9.85 4.23 8.70
CA GLU A 95 -10.39 2.92 8.32
C GLU A 95 -9.57 1.74 8.91
N HIS A 96 -10.27 0.68 9.33
CA HIS A 96 -9.76 -0.49 10.09
C HIS A 96 -9.43 -0.24 11.57
N GLY A 97 -9.51 1.01 12.03
CA GLY A 97 -9.31 1.39 13.43
C GLY A 97 -7.88 1.22 13.94
N LEU A 98 -7.69 1.52 15.23
CA LEU A 98 -6.36 1.55 15.85
C LEU A 98 -5.65 0.19 15.79
N LYS A 99 -6.38 -0.92 15.97
CA LYS A 99 -5.81 -2.27 16.02
C LYS A 99 -5.84 -3.02 14.68
N GLY A 100 -6.44 -2.45 13.63
CA GLY A 100 -6.56 -3.13 12.33
C GLY A 100 -7.57 -4.27 12.29
N LEU A 101 -8.44 -4.38 13.29
CA LEU A 101 -9.36 -5.51 13.48
C LEU A 101 -10.70 -5.34 12.74
N ILE A 102 -10.95 -4.16 12.17
CA ILE A 102 -12.24 -3.78 11.61
C ILE A 102 -12.21 -3.97 10.09
N GLY A 103 -13.28 -4.53 9.52
CA GLY A 103 -13.39 -4.80 8.09
C GLY A 103 -13.36 -3.53 7.22
N ALA A 104 -13.09 -3.68 5.92
CA ALA A 104 -13.21 -2.57 4.98
C ALA A 104 -14.67 -2.09 4.92
N GLY A 105 -14.90 -0.78 4.99
CA GLY A 105 -16.27 -0.23 5.02
C GLY A 105 -16.99 -0.29 6.36
N GLU A 106 -16.45 -0.94 7.39
CA GLU A 106 -17.10 -1.06 8.70
C GLU A 106 -16.83 0.17 9.60
N LEU A 107 -17.85 0.60 10.34
CA LEU A 107 -17.80 1.75 11.25
C LEU A 107 -17.49 1.31 12.69
N TYR A 108 -16.92 2.22 13.48
CA TYR A 108 -16.69 2.03 14.92
C TYR A 108 -16.74 3.36 15.66
N ASP A 109 -16.99 3.28 16.96
CA ASP A 109 -17.26 4.43 17.83
C ASP A 109 -16.01 4.99 18.53
N ASP A 110 -16.14 6.23 18.97
CA ASP A 110 -15.19 6.93 19.82
C ASP A 110 -15.21 6.35 21.25
N PHE A 111 -14.08 6.44 21.96
CA PHE A 111 -14.03 6.11 23.39
C PHE A 111 -13.02 6.98 24.14
N THR A 112 -13.10 6.98 25.47
CA THR A 112 -12.10 7.63 26.34
C THR A 112 -11.49 6.58 27.25
N ASP A 113 -10.17 6.54 27.31
CA ASP A 113 -9.45 5.71 28.26
C ASP A 113 -9.62 6.31 29.66
N SER A 114 -10.24 5.56 30.57
CA SER A 114 -10.56 6.02 31.92
C SER A 114 -9.33 6.19 32.81
N LEU A 115 -8.22 5.52 32.51
CA LEU A 115 -6.98 5.62 33.28
C LEU A 115 -6.14 6.82 32.85
N THR A 116 -6.02 7.04 31.54
CA THR A 116 -5.16 8.10 30.99
C THR A 116 -5.91 9.40 30.68
N GLY A 117 -7.24 9.33 30.54
CA GLY A 117 -8.07 10.44 30.08
C GLY A 117 -7.92 10.75 28.58
N ILE A 118 -7.15 9.95 27.84
CA ILE A 118 -6.92 10.13 26.41
C ILE A 118 -8.20 9.77 25.64
N LYS A 119 -8.53 10.62 24.68
CA LYS A 119 -9.68 10.42 23.80
C LYS A 119 -9.27 9.69 22.52
N TYR A 120 -10.05 8.70 22.12
CA TYR A 120 -9.85 7.93 20.91
C TYR A 120 -11.02 8.20 19.97
N PHE A 121 -10.73 8.74 18.79
CA PHE A 121 -11.70 9.14 17.79
C PHE A 121 -11.61 8.28 16.53
N SER A 122 -12.77 7.95 15.97
CA SER A 122 -12.91 7.31 14.66
C SER A 122 -12.98 8.36 13.55
N LEU A 123 -12.04 8.31 12.60
CA LEU A 123 -12.08 9.09 11.36
C LEU A 123 -12.66 8.30 10.18
N TYR A 124 -13.49 7.30 10.49
CA TYR A 124 -14.22 6.52 9.51
C TYR A 124 -15.71 6.36 9.85
N GLY A 125 -16.07 6.49 11.14
CA GLY A 125 -17.43 6.46 11.68
C GLY A 125 -18.28 7.68 11.28
N LYS A 126 -18.73 8.45 12.27
CA LYS A 126 -19.62 9.61 12.05
C LYS A 126 -18.99 10.72 11.23
N SER A 127 -17.67 10.82 11.22
CA SER A 127 -16.93 11.82 10.45
C SER A 127 -15.65 11.25 9.88
N ARG A 128 -15.29 11.66 8.67
CA ARG A 128 -14.00 11.36 8.02
C ARG A 128 -13.01 12.53 8.08
N LYS A 129 -13.42 13.64 8.70
CA LYS A 129 -12.63 14.85 8.96
C LYS A 129 -12.73 15.18 10.45
N PRO A 130 -11.63 15.42 11.17
CA PRO A 130 -11.70 15.82 12.57
C PRO A 130 -12.61 17.04 12.75
N THR A 131 -13.55 17.00 13.70
CA THR A 131 -14.40 18.15 13.99
C THR A 131 -13.67 19.15 14.89
N LYS A 132 -14.18 20.39 14.95
CA LYS A 132 -13.65 21.42 15.85
C LYS A 132 -13.66 20.96 17.32
N GLU A 133 -14.66 20.20 17.72
CA GLU A 133 -14.81 19.66 19.07
C GLU A 133 -13.75 18.59 19.37
N MET A 134 -13.48 17.70 18.41
CA MET A 134 -12.42 16.69 18.55
C MET A 134 -11.03 17.34 18.66
N LEU A 135 -10.82 18.48 17.98
CA LEU A 135 -9.56 19.21 17.96
C LEU A 135 -9.36 20.16 19.16
N ARG A 136 -10.36 20.27 20.05
CA ARG A 136 -10.28 21.19 21.19
C ARG A 136 -9.17 20.79 22.16
N GLY A 137 -8.24 21.72 22.39
CA GLY A 137 -7.13 21.53 23.32
C GLY A 137 -5.97 20.74 22.74
N ILE A 138 -5.89 20.61 21.41
CA ILE A 138 -4.75 20.08 20.67
C ILE A 138 -3.98 21.25 20.08
N ASP A 139 -2.65 21.26 20.24
CA ASP A 139 -1.77 22.27 19.67
C ASP A 139 -1.16 21.80 18.34
N VAL A 140 -0.95 20.50 18.20
CA VAL A 140 -0.40 19.87 17.00
C VAL A 140 -1.02 18.50 16.73
N LEU A 141 -1.36 18.23 15.48
CA LEU A 141 -1.67 16.89 14.99
C LEU A 141 -0.42 16.26 14.39
N VAL A 142 -0.14 15.01 14.77
CA VAL A 142 0.94 14.20 14.20
C VAL A 142 0.31 13.04 13.42
N TYR A 143 0.68 12.86 12.16
CA TYR A 143 0.26 11.75 11.32
C TYR A 143 1.38 10.72 11.20
N ASP A 144 1.10 9.47 11.55
CA ASP A 144 2.03 8.36 11.41
C ASP A 144 1.31 7.05 11.05
N ILE A 145 1.14 6.81 9.75
CA ILE A 145 0.47 5.64 9.18
C ILE A 145 1.23 5.18 7.93
N GLN A 146 1.50 3.89 7.82
CA GLN A 146 2.02 3.28 6.60
C GLN A 146 0.90 3.16 5.55
N ASP A 147 1.01 3.92 4.46
CA ASP A 147 0.15 3.78 3.28
C ASP A 147 0.76 2.83 2.22
N ILE A 148 0.11 2.67 1.07
CA ILE A 148 0.53 1.73 0.02
C ILE A 148 0.83 2.35 -1.35
N GLY A 149 0.86 3.67 -1.48
CA GLY A 149 1.17 4.35 -2.74
C GLY A 149 0.04 4.35 -3.78
N VAL A 150 -1.20 4.02 -3.38
CA VAL A 150 -2.37 3.91 -4.26
C VAL A 150 -3.46 4.89 -3.85
N ARG A 151 -4.04 5.61 -4.81
CA ARG A 151 -5.02 6.68 -4.58
C ARG A 151 -6.28 6.23 -3.84
N SER A 152 -6.74 5.02 -4.11
CA SER A 152 -7.94 4.47 -3.47
C SER A 152 -7.71 3.92 -2.06
N TYR A 153 -6.47 3.92 -1.57
CA TYR A 153 -6.16 3.55 -0.20
C TYR A 153 -6.35 4.76 0.72
N THR A 154 -7.42 4.75 1.51
CA THR A 154 -8.06 5.95 2.08
C THR A 154 -7.25 6.70 3.15
N TYR A 155 -6.10 6.17 3.59
CA TYR A 155 -5.26 6.79 4.60
C TYR A 155 -4.72 8.16 4.18
N ILE A 156 -4.47 8.37 2.88
CA ILE A 156 -4.08 9.68 2.34
C ILE A 156 -5.26 10.67 2.33
N SER A 157 -6.48 10.18 2.16
CA SER A 157 -7.70 10.99 2.25
C SER A 157 -7.95 11.42 3.71
N THR A 158 -7.72 10.52 4.68
CA THR A 158 -7.72 10.87 6.10
C THR A 158 -6.67 11.92 6.43
N MET A 159 -5.42 11.76 5.94
CA MET A 159 -4.36 12.75 6.14
C MET A 159 -4.78 14.13 5.62
N GLY A 160 -5.27 14.17 4.39
CA GLY A 160 -5.70 15.39 3.73
C GLY A 160 -6.87 16.11 4.40
N ASN A 161 -7.89 15.37 4.83
CA ASN A 161 -9.00 15.91 5.62
C ASN A 161 -8.52 16.47 6.97
N ALA A 162 -7.62 15.76 7.65
CA ALA A 162 -7.07 16.20 8.92
C ALA A 162 -6.18 17.43 8.78
N MET A 163 -5.41 17.54 7.69
CA MET A 163 -4.66 18.75 7.35
C MET A 163 -5.59 19.94 7.11
N GLU A 164 -6.72 19.74 6.42
CA GLU A 164 -7.72 20.80 6.21
C GLU A 164 -8.32 21.26 7.54
N ALA A 165 -8.73 20.31 8.40
CA ALA A 165 -9.29 20.61 9.72
C ALA A 165 -8.27 21.32 10.62
N ALA A 166 -7.00 20.92 10.57
CA ALA A 166 -5.93 21.59 11.31
C ALA A 166 -5.74 23.04 10.84
N ALA A 167 -5.74 23.28 9.52
CA ALA A 167 -5.64 24.62 8.95
C ALA A 167 -6.80 25.53 9.40
N GLU A 168 -8.04 25.03 9.33
CA GLU A 168 -9.24 25.76 9.75
C GLU A 168 -9.23 26.14 11.23
N ASN A 169 -8.58 25.33 12.07
CA ASN A 169 -8.52 25.51 13.52
C ASN A 169 -7.17 26.07 14.02
N LYS A 170 -6.26 26.47 13.11
CA LYS A 170 -4.93 27.00 13.43
C LYS A 170 -4.07 26.05 14.28
N ILE A 171 -4.15 24.76 13.98
CA ILE A 171 -3.38 23.69 14.62
C ILE A 171 -2.21 23.32 13.70
N ASP A 172 -1.04 23.10 14.29
CA ASP A 172 0.14 22.62 13.56
C ASP A 172 -0.11 21.20 13.03
N PHE A 173 0.45 20.86 11.88
CA PHE A 173 0.35 19.50 11.34
C PHE A 173 1.74 18.94 11.06
N ILE A 174 2.06 17.77 11.62
CA ILE A 174 3.33 17.09 11.44
C ILE A 174 3.09 15.73 10.79
N VAL A 175 3.81 15.44 9.70
CA VAL A 175 3.83 14.09 9.11
C VAL A 175 5.14 13.41 9.49
N LEU A 176 5.05 12.22 10.09
CA LEU A 176 6.18 11.32 10.24
C LEU A 176 6.26 10.50 8.96
N ASP A 177 7.22 10.84 8.09
CA ASP A 177 7.21 10.31 6.74
C ASP A 177 7.56 8.82 6.72
N ARG A 178 7.01 8.09 5.74
CA ARG A 178 7.15 6.64 5.58
C ARG A 178 7.42 6.26 4.11
N PRO A 179 8.05 5.10 3.85
CA PRO A 179 8.32 4.64 2.49
C PRO A 179 7.02 4.43 1.72
N ASN A 180 6.98 4.86 0.46
CA ASN A 180 5.99 4.35 -0.47
C ASN A 180 6.42 2.93 -0.88
N PRO A 181 5.62 1.87 -0.63
CA PRO A 181 6.05 0.49 -0.90
C PRO A 181 6.16 0.17 -2.40
N LEU A 182 5.47 0.93 -3.25
CA LEU A 182 5.61 0.92 -4.71
C LEU A 182 6.82 1.73 -5.22
N GLY A 183 7.60 2.31 -4.30
CA GLY A 183 8.68 3.24 -4.60
C GLY A 183 8.19 4.60 -5.09
N GLY A 184 9.13 5.49 -5.38
CA GLY A 184 8.89 6.86 -5.86
C GLY A 184 8.97 7.02 -7.38
N GLN A 185 9.20 5.95 -8.15
CA GLN A 185 9.42 6.08 -9.61
C GLN A 185 8.21 5.70 -10.47
N LYS A 186 7.42 4.71 -10.01
CA LYS A 186 6.23 4.25 -10.72
C LYS A 186 5.11 5.25 -10.54
N ILE A 187 4.51 5.66 -11.66
CA ILE A 187 3.32 6.51 -11.71
C ILE A 187 2.43 5.95 -12.80
N GLU A 188 1.20 5.57 -12.47
CA GLU A 188 0.26 4.89 -13.36
C GLU A 188 -1.17 5.40 -13.16
N GLY A 189 -1.94 5.45 -14.26
CA GLY A 189 -3.35 5.86 -14.27
C GLY A 189 -3.58 7.36 -14.40
N ASN A 190 -4.77 7.70 -14.89
CA ASN A 190 -5.24 9.07 -15.01
C ASN A 190 -5.40 9.73 -13.63
N VAL A 191 -5.40 11.06 -13.62
CA VAL A 191 -5.81 11.82 -12.43
C VAL A 191 -7.32 11.70 -12.23
N ALA A 192 -7.77 11.82 -10.99
CA ALA A 192 -9.20 11.89 -10.70
C ALA A 192 -9.78 13.21 -11.19
N GLU A 193 -10.90 13.13 -11.91
CA GLU A 193 -11.70 14.26 -12.37
C GLU A 193 -12.55 14.83 -11.22
N ASP A 194 -12.90 16.11 -11.31
CA ASP A 194 -13.59 16.83 -10.22
C ASP A 194 -14.92 16.18 -9.84
N ASP A 195 -15.70 15.73 -10.84
CA ASP A 195 -16.98 15.04 -10.64
C ASP A 195 -16.85 13.66 -10.00
N PHE A 196 -15.62 13.12 -9.94
CA PHE A 196 -15.30 11.82 -9.36
C PHE A 196 -14.46 11.92 -8.09
N ARG A 197 -14.29 13.13 -7.53
CA ARG A 197 -13.64 13.30 -6.22
C ARG A 197 -14.51 12.72 -5.12
N SER A 198 -13.94 11.81 -4.34
CA SER A 198 -14.60 11.16 -3.21
C SER A 198 -13.56 10.72 -2.17
N PHE A 199 -13.96 10.03 -1.11
CA PHE A 199 -13.00 9.55 -0.11
C PHE A 199 -11.99 8.52 -0.66
N VAL A 200 -12.32 7.80 -1.74
CA VAL A 200 -11.41 6.86 -2.44
C VAL A 200 -10.68 7.50 -3.63
N SER A 201 -10.85 8.81 -3.83
CA SER A 201 -10.34 9.57 -4.97
C SER A 201 -10.23 11.06 -4.63
N ALA A 202 -9.77 11.37 -3.43
CA ALA A 202 -9.92 12.71 -2.84
C ALA A 202 -9.16 13.81 -3.61
N TYR A 203 -8.08 13.41 -4.28
CA TYR A 203 -7.14 14.30 -4.93
C TYR A 203 -6.98 13.96 -6.41
N GLY A 204 -6.81 15.00 -7.23
CA GLY A 204 -6.47 14.90 -8.65
C GLY A 204 -5.05 14.41 -8.91
N ILE A 205 -4.69 13.25 -8.36
CA ILE A 205 -3.41 12.55 -8.53
C ILE A 205 -3.64 11.26 -9.34
N PRO A 206 -2.62 10.71 -10.03
CA PRO A 206 -2.67 9.39 -10.67
C PRO A 206 -3.06 8.27 -9.69
N TYR A 207 -3.47 7.12 -10.22
CA TYR A 207 -3.87 5.97 -9.39
C TYR A 207 -2.70 5.43 -8.56
N VAL A 208 -1.54 5.23 -9.19
CA VAL A 208 -0.25 5.10 -8.51
C VAL A 208 0.46 6.43 -8.63
N TYR A 209 0.71 7.10 -7.51
CA TYR A 209 1.14 8.50 -7.52
C TYR A 209 2.63 8.70 -7.19
N GLY A 210 3.35 7.65 -6.77
CA GLY A 210 4.82 7.68 -6.64
C GLY A 210 5.37 8.74 -5.69
N LEU A 211 4.65 9.11 -4.63
CA LEU A 211 5.11 10.02 -3.57
C LEU A 211 5.08 9.31 -2.23
N THR A 212 5.91 9.73 -1.27
CA THR A 212 5.68 9.37 0.14
C THR A 212 4.49 10.15 0.71
N CYS A 213 3.97 9.74 1.87
CA CYS A 213 2.90 10.51 2.52
C CYS A 213 3.34 11.94 2.88
N GLY A 214 4.61 12.16 3.26
CA GLY A 214 5.18 13.48 3.49
C GLY A 214 5.30 14.34 2.23
N GLU A 215 5.77 13.78 1.12
CA GLU A 215 5.80 14.49 -0.17
C GLU A 215 4.38 14.82 -0.66
N LEU A 216 3.43 13.89 -0.52
CA LEU A 216 2.03 14.09 -0.86
C LEU A 216 1.39 15.17 0.03
N ALA A 217 1.68 15.19 1.34
CA ALA A 217 1.21 16.26 2.23
C ALA A 217 1.73 17.63 1.78
N ARG A 218 2.98 17.74 1.31
CA ARG A 218 3.49 19.00 0.75
C ARG A 218 2.74 19.41 -0.53
N LEU A 219 2.41 18.46 -1.39
CA LEU A 219 1.60 18.71 -2.59
C LEU A 219 0.17 19.16 -2.22
N ILE A 220 -0.49 18.46 -1.29
CA ILE A 220 -1.84 18.80 -0.81
C ILE A 220 -1.85 20.18 -0.12
N ASN A 221 -0.78 20.55 0.58
CA ASN A 221 -0.68 21.85 1.27
C ASN A 221 -0.23 23.01 0.34
N SER A 222 -0.08 22.76 -0.96
CA SER A 222 0.36 23.74 -1.94
C SER A 222 -0.81 24.52 -2.55
N ARG A 223 -0.53 25.62 -3.26
CA ARG A 223 -1.54 26.41 -4.00
C ARG A 223 -1.91 25.82 -5.37
N THR A 224 -1.67 24.52 -5.58
CA THR A 224 -2.02 23.85 -6.84
C THR A 224 -3.51 23.52 -6.88
N ALA A 225 -4.05 23.16 -8.05
CA ALA A 225 -5.45 22.70 -8.18
C ALA A 225 -5.74 21.36 -7.47
N ILE A 226 -4.68 20.63 -7.07
CA ILE A 226 -4.76 19.40 -6.27
C ILE A 226 -4.95 19.73 -4.78
N GLY A 227 -4.36 20.83 -4.32
CA GLY A 227 -4.25 21.13 -2.90
C GLY A 227 -5.57 21.47 -2.21
N ASN A 228 -5.54 21.38 -0.89
CA ASN A 228 -6.63 21.88 -0.05
C ASN A 228 -6.74 23.40 -0.23
N LYS A 229 -7.97 23.93 -0.10
CA LYS A 229 -8.25 25.37 -0.23
C LYS A 229 -7.58 26.19 0.87
N VAL A 230 -7.33 25.57 2.02
CA VAL A 230 -6.66 26.16 3.19
C VAL A 230 -5.30 25.52 3.40
N LYS A 231 -4.33 26.32 3.87
CA LYS A 231 -2.96 25.88 4.11
C LYS A 231 -2.75 25.66 5.61
N CYS A 232 -2.35 24.45 6.01
CA CYS A 232 -1.93 24.18 7.39
C CYS A 232 -0.46 24.56 7.61
N ASN A 233 -0.09 24.80 8.86
CA ASN A 233 1.32 24.91 9.25
C ASN A 233 1.96 23.51 9.26
N LEU A 234 2.36 23.06 8.08
CA LEU A 234 2.88 21.72 7.84
C LEU A 234 4.38 21.63 8.16
N LYS A 235 4.76 20.59 8.89
CA LYS A 235 6.13 20.07 8.98
C LYS A 235 6.15 18.61 8.57
N VAL A 236 7.20 18.18 7.89
CA VAL A 236 7.43 16.77 7.55
C VAL A 236 8.73 16.36 8.21
N ILE A 237 8.67 15.35 9.09
CA ILE A 237 9.86 14.70 9.62
C ILE A 237 10.31 13.68 8.57
N LYS A 238 11.31 14.07 7.79
CA LYS A 238 11.86 13.27 6.70
C LYS A 238 12.45 11.97 7.23
N MET A 239 12.34 10.91 6.43
CA MET A 239 13.14 9.71 6.63
C MET A 239 14.63 9.98 6.38
N GLU A 240 15.48 9.17 6.99
CA GLU A 240 16.91 9.05 6.64
C GLU A 240 17.11 7.76 5.83
N GLY A 241 17.92 7.80 4.77
CA GLY A 241 18.33 6.62 3.98
C GLY A 241 17.38 6.18 2.86
N TRP A 242 16.10 6.59 2.85
CA TRP A 242 15.17 6.24 1.76
C TRP A 242 15.50 7.01 0.46
N ASN A 243 15.44 6.30 -0.67
CA ASN A 243 15.59 6.87 -2.01
C ASN A 243 14.42 6.42 -2.89
N ARG A 244 14.08 7.20 -3.91
CA ARG A 244 12.89 6.99 -4.74
C ARG A 244 12.89 5.68 -5.51
N TRP A 245 14.05 5.09 -5.78
CA TRP A 245 14.16 3.78 -6.43
C TRP A 245 13.81 2.62 -5.49
N MET A 246 13.89 2.82 -4.17
CA MET A 246 13.66 1.78 -3.18
C MET A 246 12.19 1.40 -3.13
N ARG A 247 11.91 0.11 -3.26
CA ARG A 247 10.64 -0.48 -2.83
C ARG A 247 10.69 -0.80 -1.34
N PHE A 248 9.58 -1.21 -0.75
CA PHE A 248 9.59 -1.59 0.68
C PHE A 248 10.64 -2.67 0.99
N SER A 249 10.77 -3.66 0.10
CA SER A 249 11.72 -4.78 0.21
C SER A 249 13.20 -4.39 0.11
N ASP A 250 13.49 -3.13 -0.28
CA ASP A 250 14.84 -2.58 -0.33
C ASP A 250 15.21 -1.81 0.94
N THR A 251 14.24 -1.48 1.80
CA THR A 251 14.45 -0.68 3.02
C THR A 251 15.07 -1.47 4.18
N GLY A 252 14.86 -2.79 4.18
CA GLY A 252 15.18 -3.69 5.30
C GLY A 252 14.25 -3.53 6.51
N LEU A 253 13.16 -2.76 6.38
CA LEU A 253 12.12 -2.67 7.41
C LEU A 253 11.22 -3.91 7.41
N ILE A 254 10.57 -4.16 8.54
CA ILE A 254 9.59 -5.24 8.69
C ILE A 254 8.21 -4.71 8.28
N TRP A 255 7.55 -5.42 7.37
CA TRP A 255 6.18 -5.10 6.97
C TRP A 255 5.20 -5.45 8.07
N VAL A 256 4.43 -4.45 8.51
CA VAL A 256 3.21 -4.67 9.30
C VAL A 256 2.04 -4.56 8.33
N PRO A 257 1.12 -5.55 8.30
CA PRO A 257 -0.09 -5.45 7.49
C PRO A 257 -0.76 -4.10 7.66
N THR A 258 -1.07 -3.43 6.54
CA THR A 258 -1.69 -2.10 6.60
C THR A 258 -3.21 -2.19 6.68
N SER A 259 -3.78 -3.32 6.27
CA SER A 259 -5.19 -3.70 6.42
C SER A 259 -5.32 -5.22 6.34
N PRO A 260 -6.48 -5.82 6.68
CA PRO A 260 -6.65 -7.27 6.66
C PRO A 260 -6.31 -7.94 5.32
N HIS A 261 -6.55 -7.24 4.20
CA HIS A 261 -6.28 -7.76 2.86
C HIS A 261 -4.94 -7.30 2.27
N VAL A 262 -4.12 -6.54 3.00
CA VAL A 262 -2.75 -6.17 2.59
C VAL A 262 -1.72 -6.77 3.57
N PRO A 263 -1.62 -8.11 3.65
CA PRO A 263 -0.80 -8.80 4.64
C PRO A 263 0.71 -8.75 4.33
N PHE A 264 1.11 -8.54 3.07
CA PHE A 264 2.51 -8.62 2.65
C PHE A 264 2.95 -7.35 1.91
N GLN A 265 4.27 -7.09 1.94
CA GLN A 265 4.89 -5.90 1.34
C GLN A 265 4.72 -5.82 -0.19
N GLU A 266 4.51 -6.94 -0.86
CA GLU A 266 4.23 -7.04 -2.29
C GLU A 266 2.74 -6.95 -2.62
N THR A 267 1.84 -7.11 -1.65
CA THR A 267 0.39 -7.00 -1.87
C THR A 267 -0.04 -5.68 -2.54
N PRO A 268 0.58 -4.51 -2.26
CA PRO A 268 0.32 -3.28 -3.00
C PRO A 268 0.43 -3.41 -4.53
N ASP A 269 1.38 -4.19 -5.04
CA ASP A 269 1.55 -4.39 -6.49
C ASP A 269 0.30 -5.03 -7.10
N TYR A 270 -0.19 -6.07 -6.42
CA TYR A 270 -1.34 -6.84 -6.83
C TYR A 270 -2.63 -6.06 -6.63
N LEU A 271 -2.73 -5.24 -5.58
CA LEU A 271 -3.86 -4.33 -5.40
C LEU A 271 -3.96 -3.36 -6.57
N VAL A 272 -2.85 -2.84 -7.09
CA VAL A 272 -2.90 -2.03 -8.32
C VAL A 272 -3.39 -2.86 -9.50
N ALA A 273 -2.89 -4.10 -9.61
CA ALA A 273 -3.22 -5.00 -10.70
C ALA A 273 -4.69 -5.44 -10.75
N SER A 274 -5.39 -5.57 -9.62
CA SER A 274 -6.74 -6.15 -9.58
C SER A 274 -7.75 -5.38 -8.74
N GLY A 275 -7.34 -4.36 -7.99
CA GLY A 275 -8.16 -3.69 -6.98
C GLY A 275 -9.37 -2.97 -7.58
N VAL A 276 -9.19 -2.29 -8.73
CA VAL A 276 -10.28 -1.60 -9.43
C VAL A 276 -11.33 -2.60 -9.90
N LEU A 277 -10.91 -3.72 -10.48
CA LEU A 277 -11.78 -4.84 -10.87
C LEU A 277 -12.57 -5.40 -9.67
N GLY A 278 -11.91 -5.49 -8.50
CA GLY A 278 -12.52 -5.93 -7.25
C GLY A 278 -13.74 -5.11 -6.82
N GLU A 279 -13.79 -3.83 -7.22
CA GLU A 279 -14.95 -2.98 -6.92
C GLU A 279 -16.23 -3.42 -7.62
N LEU A 280 -16.16 -4.22 -8.68
CA LEU A 280 -17.35 -4.74 -9.37
C LEU A 280 -18.02 -5.88 -8.60
N VAL A 281 -17.27 -6.66 -7.81
CA VAL A 281 -17.74 -7.90 -7.14
C VAL A 281 -18.39 -8.85 -8.14
N VAL A 282 -17.69 -9.06 -9.25
CA VAL A 282 -18.06 -10.04 -10.28
C VAL A 282 -17.00 -11.13 -10.38
N PHE A 283 -15.75 -10.77 -10.15
CA PHE A 283 -14.61 -11.67 -10.20
C PHE A 283 -14.00 -11.87 -8.81
N GLY A 284 -13.54 -13.07 -8.54
CA GLY A 284 -12.67 -13.35 -7.43
C GLY A 284 -11.28 -12.79 -7.73
N ILE A 285 -10.89 -11.82 -6.92
CA ILE A 285 -9.54 -11.24 -6.93
C ILE A 285 -8.67 -11.78 -5.79
N GLY A 286 -9.06 -12.90 -5.18
CA GLY A 286 -8.28 -13.60 -4.16
C GLY A 286 -8.43 -13.06 -2.74
N ILE A 287 -9.18 -11.97 -2.54
CA ILE A 287 -9.54 -11.45 -1.21
C ILE A 287 -10.20 -12.52 -0.33
N THR A 288 -11.12 -13.31 -0.93
CA THR A 288 -11.82 -14.40 -0.24
C THR A 288 -11.05 -15.73 -0.24
N TYR A 289 -9.74 -15.65 -0.49
CA TYR A 289 -8.78 -16.76 -0.54
C TYR A 289 -7.45 -16.33 0.11
N THR A 290 -6.40 -17.16 0.02
CA THR A 290 -5.09 -16.90 0.64
C THR A 290 -4.17 -16.02 -0.20
N LEU A 291 -4.64 -15.50 -1.34
CA LEU A 291 -3.86 -14.76 -2.33
C LEU A 291 -4.53 -13.41 -2.66
N PRO A 292 -4.70 -12.50 -1.68
CA PRO A 292 -5.43 -11.26 -1.90
C PRO A 292 -4.80 -10.43 -3.02
N PHE A 293 -5.65 -10.03 -3.96
CA PHE A 293 -5.35 -9.29 -5.19
C PHE A 293 -4.52 -10.02 -6.26
N GLN A 294 -4.01 -11.22 -6.00
CA GLN A 294 -3.05 -11.86 -6.90
C GLN A 294 -3.69 -12.71 -8.01
N VAL A 295 -5.01 -12.69 -8.14
CA VAL A 295 -5.73 -13.62 -9.03
C VAL A 295 -6.83 -12.91 -9.80
N TYR A 296 -7.19 -13.47 -10.95
CA TYR A 296 -8.45 -13.17 -11.63
C TYR A 296 -9.20 -14.48 -11.84
N ALA A 297 -10.39 -14.61 -11.25
CA ALA A 297 -11.12 -15.88 -11.29
C ALA A 297 -12.64 -15.70 -11.24
N ALA A 298 -13.37 -16.68 -11.77
CA ALA A 298 -14.82 -16.83 -11.64
C ALA A 298 -15.24 -18.28 -11.87
N GLU A 299 -16.48 -18.64 -11.53
CA GLU A 299 -16.98 -20.02 -11.63
C GLU A 299 -16.98 -20.56 -13.08
N TRP A 300 -17.23 -19.68 -14.06
CA TRP A 300 -17.38 -20.05 -15.47
C TRP A 300 -16.09 -20.05 -16.28
N ILE A 301 -14.97 -19.63 -15.68
CA ILE A 301 -13.70 -19.49 -16.41
C ILE A 301 -13.03 -20.87 -16.56
N ASN A 302 -12.44 -21.13 -17.74
CA ASN A 302 -11.50 -22.21 -17.94
C ASN A 302 -10.07 -21.67 -17.70
N ALA A 303 -9.40 -22.19 -16.67
CA ALA A 303 -8.11 -21.67 -16.19
C ALA A 303 -7.01 -21.74 -17.27
N ASP A 304 -6.87 -22.88 -17.94
CA ASP A 304 -5.81 -23.11 -18.93
C ASP A 304 -6.00 -22.26 -20.19
N THR A 305 -7.24 -22.14 -20.67
CA THR A 305 -7.57 -21.28 -21.80
C THR A 305 -7.30 -19.82 -21.46
N LEU A 306 -7.74 -19.33 -20.30
CA LEU A 306 -7.49 -17.95 -19.90
C LEU A 306 -5.98 -17.68 -19.73
N ALA A 307 -5.25 -18.58 -19.07
CA ALA A 307 -3.80 -18.45 -18.92
C ALA A 307 -3.09 -18.38 -20.28
N SER A 308 -3.47 -19.25 -21.22
CA SER A 308 -2.91 -19.26 -22.58
C SER A 308 -3.20 -17.96 -23.33
N ARG A 309 -4.43 -17.44 -23.25
CA ARG A 309 -4.82 -16.15 -23.86
C ARG A 309 -4.05 -14.98 -23.27
N MET A 310 -3.99 -14.89 -21.94
CA MET A 310 -3.28 -13.82 -21.23
C MET A 310 -1.78 -13.84 -21.50
N ASN A 311 -1.12 -15.01 -21.46
CA ASN A 311 0.29 -15.13 -21.81
C ASN A 311 0.54 -14.87 -23.31
N GLY A 312 -0.44 -15.17 -24.17
CA GLY A 312 -0.40 -14.88 -25.61
C GLY A 312 -0.32 -13.38 -25.94
N LEU A 313 -0.77 -12.50 -25.04
CA LEU A 313 -0.61 -11.05 -25.16
C LEU A 313 0.85 -10.58 -25.04
N LYS A 314 1.74 -11.43 -24.48
CA LYS A 314 3.17 -11.12 -24.26
C LYS A 314 3.39 -9.80 -23.50
N LEU A 315 2.59 -9.57 -22.46
CA LEU A 315 2.72 -8.38 -21.62
C LEU A 315 4.08 -8.38 -20.90
N PRO A 316 4.80 -7.25 -20.86
CA PRO A 316 6.13 -7.17 -20.25
C PRO A 316 6.06 -7.35 -18.73
N GLY A 317 7.01 -8.11 -18.17
CA GLY A 317 7.22 -8.20 -16.72
C GLY A 317 6.14 -8.97 -15.94
N VAL A 318 5.30 -9.76 -16.60
CA VAL A 318 4.25 -10.56 -15.96
C VAL A 318 4.05 -11.92 -16.64
N LEU A 319 3.71 -12.93 -15.85
CA LEU A 319 3.25 -14.23 -16.30
C LEU A 319 1.92 -14.58 -15.62
N PHE A 320 1.09 -15.38 -16.28
CA PHE A 320 -0.18 -15.84 -15.76
C PHE A 320 -0.18 -17.36 -15.63
N ARG A 321 -0.37 -17.86 -14.41
CA ARG A 321 -0.41 -19.30 -14.14
C ARG A 321 -1.86 -19.75 -13.94
N PRO A 322 -2.34 -20.82 -14.58
CA PRO A 322 -3.68 -21.33 -14.34
C PRO A 322 -3.84 -21.78 -12.87
N LEU A 323 -5.03 -21.55 -12.32
CA LEU A 323 -5.36 -21.74 -10.92
C LEU A 323 -6.84 -22.12 -10.78
N SER A 324 -7.12 -23.05 -9.89
CA SER A 324 -8.46 -23.32 -9.36
C SER A 324 -8.41 -23.31 -7.84
N PHE A 325 -9.39 -22.70 -7.19
CA PHE A 325 -9.47 -22.67 -5.74
C PHE A 325 -10.92 -22.66 -5.24
N LYS A 326 -11.09 -23.13 -4.02
CA LYS A 326 -12.35 -23.04 -3.28
C LYS A 326 -12.35 -21.75 -2.45
N VAL A 327 -13.42 -20.97 -2.57
CA VAL A 327 -13.58 -19.72 -1.81
C VAL A 327 -13.80 -20.02 -0.32
N LEU A 328 -13.11 -19.29 0.56
CA LEU A 328 -13.06 -19.59 2.00
C LEU A 328 -14.14 -18.89 2.83
N PHE A 329 -14.58 -17.69 2.43
CA PHE A 329 -15.55 -16.87 3.16
C PHE A 329 -16.28 -15.86 2.26
N GLY A 330 -17.25 -15.13 2.83
CA GLY A 330 -18.09 -14.16 2.12
C GLY A 330 -19.21 -14.80 1.31
N ASP A 331 -19.87 -14.02 0.45
CA ASP A 331 -21.08 -14.43 -0.29
C ASP A 331 -20.85 -15.59 -1.27
N TRP A 332 -19.59 -15.83 -1.64
CA TRP A 332 -19.21 -16.91 -2.55
C TRP A 332 -18.59 -18.11 -1.84
N LYS A 333 -18.69 -18.20 -0.51
CA LYS A 333 -18.13 -19.30 0.27
C LYS A 333 -18.51 -20.65 -0.35
N ASP A 334 -17.53 -21.55 -0.37
CA ASP A 334 -17.61 -22.91 -0.90
C ASP A 334 -17.71 -23.06 -2.43
N LYS A 335 -17.85 -21.97 -3.20
CA LYS A 335 -17.79 -22.01 -4.66
C LYS A 335 -16.37 -22.31 -5.16
N ILE A 336 -16.28 -22.97 -6.31
CA ILE A 336 -15.02 -23.24 -7.00
C ILE A 336 -14.81 -22.16 -8.06
N PHE A 337 -13.72 -21.42 -7.91
CA PHE A 337 -13.31 -20.37 -8.83
C PHE A 337 -12.11 -20.86 -9.64
N ASN A 338 -12.16 -20.59 -10.93
CA ASN A 338 -11.12 -20.95 -11.89
C ASN A 338 -10.59 -19.68 -12.55
N GLY A 339 -9.31 -19.66 -12.92
CA GLY A 339 -8.73 -18.52 -13.61
C GLY A 339 -7.21 -18.52 -13.56
N VAL A 340 -6.63 -17.36 -13.28
CA VAL A 340 -5.17 -17.18 -13.31
C VAL A 340 -4.65 -16.52 -12.05
N GLN A 341 -3.47 -16.95 -11.59
CA GLN A 341 -2.62 -16.21 -10.68
C GLN A 341 -1.68 -15.32 -11.48
N ILE A 342 -1.52 -14.08 -11.02
CA ILE A 342 -0.60 -13.07 -11.56
C ILE A 342 0.77 -13.31 -10.92
N HIS A 343 1.81 -13.47 -11.75
CA HIS A 343 3.20 -13.51 -11.31
C HIS A 343 3.96 -12.33 -11.91
N ILE A 344 4.28 -11.34 -11.10
CA ILE A 344 5.09 -10.19 -11.53
C ILE A 344 6.56 -10.66 -11.59
N THR A 345 7.12 -10.67 -12.80
CA THR A 345 8.51 -11.11 -13.06
C THR A 345 9.48 -9.95 -13.19
N ASP A 346 9.00 -8.77 -13.60
CA ASP A 346 9.78 -7.53 -13.59
C ASP A 346 8.88 -6.32 -13.30
N TYR A 347 8.99 -5.83 -12.07
CA TYR A 347 8.23 -4.68 -11.59
C TYR A 347 8.49 -3.37 -12.35
N LYS A 348 9.71 -3.20 -12.88
CA LYS A 348 10.12 -1.92 -13.49
C LYS A 348 9.39 -1.67 -14.80
N ILE A 349 9.10 -2.75 -15.54
CA ILE A 349 8.53 -2.67 -16.90
C ILE A 349 7.04 -3.02 -16.95
N VAL A 350 6.51 -3.77 -15.97
CA VAL A 350 5.08 -4.12 -15.94
C VAL A 350 4.23 -2.87 -15.69
N ASN A 351 3.16 -2.69 -16.46
CA ASN A 351 2.09 -1.73 -16.17
C ASN A 351 1.03 -2.46 -15.33
N LEU A 352 1.01 -2.19 -14.02
CA LEU A 352 0.17 -2.95 -13.10
C LEU A 352 -1.31 -2.64 -13.35
N LEU A 353 -1.65 -1.35 -13.45
CA LEU A 353 -3.04 -0.91 -13.57
C LEU A 353 -3.74 -1.51 -14.80
N GLU A 354 -3.03 -1.63 -15.91
CA GLU A 354 -3.58 -2.17 -17.17
C GLU A 354 -3.88 -3.67 -17.13
N LEU A 355 -3.27 -4.45 -16.24
CA LEU A 355 -3.42 -5.91 -16.20
C LEU A 355 -4.88 -6.35 -16.07
N GLN A 356 -5.67 -5.70 -15.22
CA GLN A 356 -7.10 -6.03 -15.09
C GLN A 356 -7.92 -5.69 -16.35
N PHE A 357 -7.52 -4.69 -17.12
CA PHE A 357 -8.21 -4.36 -18.37
C PHE A 357 -7.85 -5.34 -19.48
N TYR A 358 -6.61 -5.82 -19.54
CA TYR A 358 -6.24 -6.95 -20.39
C TYR A 358 -6.95 -8.24 -20.00
N PHE A 359 -7.11 -8.50 -18.70
CA PHE A 359 -7.96 -9.58 -18.21
C PHE A 359 -9.40 -9.43 -18.70
N LEU A 360 -10.02 -8.25 -18.54
CA LEU A 360 -11.38 -8.00 -19.00
C LEU A 360 -11.52 -8.13 -20.53
N GLN A 361 -10.49 -7.76 -21.29
CA GLN A 361 -10.46 -7.93 -22.75
C GLN A 361 -10.52 -9.42 -23.12
N GLU A 362 -9.61 -10.23 -22.57
CA GLU A 362 -9.58 -11.66 -22.88
C GLU A 362 -10.78 -12.42 -22.29
N HIS A 363 -11.25 -12.01 -21.12
CA HIS A 363 -12.48 -12.52 -20.52
C HIS A 363 -13.69 -12.24 -21.43
N ASN A 364 -13.85 -11.03 -21.97
CA ASN A 364 -14.96 -10.71 -22.88
C ASN A 364 -14.86 -11.49 -24.21
N ASN A 365 -13.65 -11.73 -24.72
CA ASN A 365 -13.44 -12.57 -25.90
C ASN A 365 -13.86 -14.04 -25.68
N LEU A 366 -13.62 -14.57 -24.49
CA LEU A 366 -13.95 -15.96 -24.14
C LEU A 366 -15.41 -16.12 -23.67
N TYR A 367 -15.96 -15.10 -23.01
CA TYR A 367 -17.24 -15.14 -22.30
C TYR A 367 -18.07 -13.87 -22.54
N PRO A 368 -18.49 -13.57 -23.79
CA PRO A 368 -19.17 -12.31 -24.12
C PRO A 368 -20.49 -12.09 -23.37
N ASP A 369 -21.20 -13.17 -23.02
CA ASP A 369 -22.44 -13.12 -22.23
C ASP A 369 -22.23 -12.82 -20.74
N LYS A 370 -20.96 -12.72 -20.28
CA LYS A 370 -20.59 -12.46 -18.89
C LYS A 370 -20.07 -11.03 -18.67
N ASN A 371 -20.63 -10.05 -19.39
CA ASN A 371 -20.23 -8.65 -19.27
C ASN A 371 -20.29 -8.16 -17.81
N PRO A 372 -19.15 -7.76 -17.20
CA PRO A 372 -19.13 -7.42 -15.78
C PRO A 372 -19.91 -6.15 -15.45
N PHE A 373 -20.08 -5.23 -16.41
CA PHE A 373 -20.84 -3.99 -16.21
C PHE A 373 -22.36 -4.21 -16.27
N THR A 374 -22.82 -5.38 -16.73
CA THR A 374 -24.22 -5.80 -16.62
C THR A 374 -24.47 -6.73 -15.44
N LEU A 375 -23.44 -7.48 -15.01
CA LEU A 375 -23.51 -8.39 -13.86
C LEU A 375 -23.37 -7.68 -12.51
N CYS A 376 -22.60 -6.58 -12.44
CA CYS A 376 -22.45 -5.82 -11.20
C CYS A 376 -23.68 -4.96 -10.89
N THR A 377 -23.84 -4.57 -9.63
CA THR A 377 -24.89 -3.60 -9.26
C THR A 377 -24.51 -2.18 -9.67
N THR A 378 -25.51 -1.30 -9.84
CA THR A 378 -25.28 0.13 -10.15
C THR A 378 -24.35 0.81 -9.16
N ASN A 379 -24.42 0.46 -7.87
CA ASN A 379 -23.55 1.04 -6.84
C ASN A 379 -22.09 0.58 -6.99
N ARG A 380 -21.86 -0.69 -7.33
CA ARG A 380 -20.51 -1.21 -7.60
C ARG A 380 -19.93 -0.62 -8.88
N MET A 381 -20.75 -0.41 -9.91
CA MET A 381 -20.33 0.31 -11.12
C MET A 381 -19.94 1.77 -10.82
N LYS A 382 -20.69 2.49 -9.99
CA LYS A 382 -20.32 3.84 -9.54
C LYS A 382 -19.01 3.83 -8.74
N MET A 383 -18.83 2.86 -7.85
CA MET A 383 -17.58 2.73 -7.09
C MET A 383 -16.37 2.47 -7.98
N PHE A 384 -16.51 1.62 -9.00
CA PHE A 384 -15.49 1.40 -10.03
C PHE A 384 -15.05 2.73 -10.68
N ASP A 385 -16.01 3.57 -11.08
CA ASP A 385 -15.70 4.88 -11.67
C ASP A 385 -15.07 5.85 -10.67
N LEU A 386 -15.52 5.86 -9.41
CA LEU A 386 -14.91 6.68 -8.34
C LEU A 386 -13.47 6.28 -8.08
N VAL A 387 -13.17 4.98 -7.99
CA VAL A 387 -11.81 4.47 -7.78
C VAL A 387 -10.90 4.79 -8.97
N LEU A 388 -11.41 4.69 -10.21
CA LEU A 388 -10.70 5.16 -11.42
C LEU A 388 -10.62 6.68 -11.53
N GLY A 389 -11.45 7.39 -10.79
CA GLY A 389 -11.53 8.85 -10.82
C GLY A 389 -12.12 9.39 -12.13
N THR A 390 -12.87 8.57 -12.88
CA THR A 390 -13.58 8.95 -14.10
C THR A 390 -14.49 7.80 -14.55
N ASP A 391 -15.61 8.10 -15.20
CA ASP A 391 -16.40 7.10 -15.91
C ASP A 391 -16.00 6.94 -17.40
N ASN A 392 -15.11 7.81 -17.90
CA ASN A 392 -14.71 7.79 -19.30
C ASN A 392 -14.00 6.48 -19.67
N ILE A 393 -13.24 5.91 -18.75
CA ILE A 393 -12.57 4.62 -18.96
C ILE A 393 -13.60 3.52 -19.15
N ARG A 394 -14.55 3.36 -18.22
CA ARG A 394 -15.63 2.37 -18.34
C ARG A 394 -16.43 2.57 -19.61
N LYS A 395 -16.89 3.80 -19.89
CA LYS A 395 -17.71 4.14 -21.06
C LYS A 395 -17.00 3.88 -22.40
N LYS A 396 -15.68 4.11 -22.47
CA LYS A 396 -14.90 3.83 -23.69
C LYS A 396 -14.60 2.34 -23.82
N PHE A 397 -14.14 1.73 -22.73
CA PHE A 397 -13.75 0.33 -22.70
C PHE A 397 -14.93 -0.59 -22.99
N SER A 398 -16.10 -0.36 -22.37
CA SER A 398 -17.27 -1.25 -22.50
C SER A 398 -17.88 -1.34 -23.91
N LYS A 399 -17.45 -0.47 -24.85
CA LYS A 399 -17.91 -0.53 -26.25
C LYS A 399 -17.38 -1.75 -26.98
N ARG A 400 -16.13 -2.14 -26.72
CA ARG A 400 -15.42 -3.22 -27.44
C ARG A 400 -14.53 -4.09 -26.57
N PHE A 401 -14.34 -3.72 -25.30
CA PHE A 401 -13.43 -4.35 -24.34
C PHE A 401 -11.98 -4.40 -24.83
N LEU A 402 -11.51 -3.34 -25.50
CA LEU A 402 -10.12 -3.25 -25.96
C LEU A 402 -9.32 -2.26 -25.12
N VAL A 403 -8.17 -2.70 -24.59
CA VAL A 403 -7.28 -1.83 -23.80
C VAL A 403 -6.78 -0.65 -24.64
N ALA A 404 -6.60 -0.85 -25.95
CA ALA A 404 -6.21 0.20 -26.89
C ALA A 404 -7.17 1.41 -26.87
N ASP A 405 -8.46 1.22 -26.55
CA ASP A 405 -9.46 2.29 -26.51
C ASP A 405 -9.33 3.19 -25.28
N ILE A 406 -8.60 2.74 -24.25
CA ILE A 406 -8.42 3.46 -22.98
C ILE A 406 -6.96 3.77 -22.63
N HIS A 407 -5.97 3.15 -23.27
CA HIS A 407 -4.56 3.33 -22.97
C HIS A 407 -4.13 4.81 -22.98
N LYS A 408 -4.56 5.56 -24.01
CA LYS A 408 -4.30 7.01 -24.08
C LYS A 408 -4.94 7.77 -22.91
N TYR A 409 -6.10 7.33 -22.42
CA TYR A 409 -6.77 7.95 -21.28
C TYR A 409 -6.04 7.67 -19.98
N LEU A 410 -5.62 6.42 -19.76
CA LEU A 410 -4.86 5.98 -18.58
C LEU A 410 -3.51 6.69 -18.44
N THR A 411 -2.91 7.15 -19.55
CA THR A 411 -1.58 7.75 -19.57
C THR A 411 -1.58 9.27 -19.78
N LYS A 412 -2.74 9.89 -20.04
CA LYS A 412 -2.84 11.30 -20.49
C LYS A 412 -2.22 12.33 -19.53
N ASP A 413 -2.22 12.04 -18.22
CA ASP A 413 -1.80 12.99 -17.18
C ASP A 413 -0.40 12.71 -16.61
N LEU A 414 0.24 11.60 -17.00
CA LEU A 414 1.43 11.10 -16.32
C LEU A 414 2.64 12.03 -16.46
N SER A 415 2.86 12.58 -17.66
CA SER A 415 3.98 13.50 -17.91
C SER A 415 3.82 14.79 -17.11
N TRP A 416 2.63 15.37 -17.12
CA TRP A 416 2.30 16.56 -16.32
C TRP A 416 2.50 16.29 -14.82
N PHE A 417 2.01 15.16 -14.33
CA PHE A 417 2.11 14.85 -12.90
C PHE A 417 3.55 14.57 -12.47
N ARG A 418 4.39 13.96 -13.32
CA ARG A 418 5.84 13.82 -13.06
C ARG A 418 6.51 15.18 -12.89
N GLU A 419 6.22 16.14 -13.77
CA GLU A 419 6.78 17.49 -13.67
C GLU A 419 6.31 18.22 -12.40
N LEU A 420 5.01 18.11 -12.08
CA LEU A 420 4.44 18.71 -10.88
C LEU A 420 5.05 18.11 -9.61
N SER A 421 5.05 16.78 -9.51
CA SER A 421 5.47 16.05 -8.31
C SER A 421 6.93 16.27 -7.96
N ASN A 422 7.81 16.45 -8.96
CA ASN A 422 9.23 16.74 -8.76
C ASN A 422 9.49 17.95 -7.84
N ARG A 423 8.60 18.95 -7.86
CA ARG A 423 8.71 20.16 -7.02
C ARG A 423 8.50 19.87 -5.53
N PHE A 424 7.92 18.72 -5.21
CA PHE A 424 7.56 18.30 -3.86
C PHE A 424 8.42 17.16 -3.33
N TYR A 425 9.38 16.65 -4.13
CA TYR A 425 10.26 15.58 -3.69
C TYR A 425 11.08 16.00 -2.46
N LEU A 426 11.22 15.06 -1.53
CA LEU A 426 12.04 15.14 -0.34
C LEU A 426 13.27 14.23 -0.46
N TYR A 427 13.22 13.26 -1.37
CA TYR A 427 14.18 12.20 -1.57
C TYR A 427 14.63 12.16 -3.03
N LYS A 428 15.80 11.56 -3.29
CA LYS A 428 16.40 11.46 -4.62
C LYS A 428 15.93 10.24 -5.39
#